data_AF-A0A535Y235-F1
#
_entry.id   AF-A0A535Y235-F1
#
_cell.length_a   1.000
_cell.length_b   1.000
_cell.length_c   1.000
_cell.angle_alpha   90.00
_cell.angle_beta   90.00
_cell.angle_gamma   90.00
#
_symmetry.space_group_name_H-M   'P 1'
#
loop_
_entity.id
_entity.type
_entity.pdbx_description
1 polymer ?
#
loop_
_entity_poly.entity_id
_entity_poly.type
_entity_poly.pdbx_seq_one_letter_code
_entity_poly.pdbx_strand_id
1 'polypeptide(L)'
;MIDGCNRFQTYYKVVLPLVRPALLAVALFAVTQSWNEFLYAKTFLRSTEVFTLPVGLGQLIVADVQPWGELMAASLLTALPVIVFYMLGQKFMIAGLTAGSVKG
;
A
#
# COMPACT_ATOMS: atom_id res chain seq x y z
N MET A 1 -25.29 22.79 -16.08
CA MET A 1 -25.41 22.27 -14.70
C MET A 1 -26.71 22.77 -14.14
N ILE A 2 -27.35 22.00 -13.27
CA ILE A 2 -28.61 22.41 -12.62
C ILE A 2 -28.26 23.22 -11.36
N ASP A 3 -27.41 22.68 -10.48
CA ASP A 3 -27.00 23.32 -9.22
C ASP A 3 -25.84 24.33 -9.35
N GLY A 4 -25.78 25.08 -10.46
CA GLY A 4 -24.73 26.09 -10.73
C GLY A 4 -23.34 25.55 -11.09
N CYS A 5 -22.93 24.37 -10.60
CA CYS A 5 -21.69 23.71 -10.99
C CYS A 5 -20.42 24.40 -10.46
N ASN A 6 -19.31 24.54 -11.21
CA ASN A 6 -18.95 24.18 -12.60
C ASN A 6 -18.36 22.74 -12.76
N ARG A 7 -17.76 22.38 -13.93
CA ARG A 7 -17.25 21.00 -14.22
C ARG A 7 -16.18 20.55 -13.21
N PHE A 8 -15.21 21.41 -12.92
CA PHE A 8 -14.12 21.12 -11.97
C PHE A 8 -14.68 21.05 -10.54
N GLN A 9 -15.64 21.91 -10.20
CA GLN A 9 -16.31 21.88 -8.90
C GLN A 9 -17.18 20.61 -8.72
N THR A 10 -17.89 20.13 -9.76
CA THR A 10 -18.58 18.82 -9.73
C THR A 10 -17.60 17.69 -9.46
N TYR A 11 -16.46 17.66 -10.17
CA TYR A 11 -15.44 16.62 -9.95
C TYR A 11 -14.94 16.64 -8.49
N TYR A 12 -14.49 17.79 -7.99
CA TYR A 12 -13.83 17.86 -6.69
C TYR A 12 -14.79 17.79 -5.48
N LYS A 13 -16.02 18.31 -5.62
CA LYS A 13 -17.01 18.35 -4.52
C LYS A 13 -17.98 17.17 -4.49
N VAL A 14 -18.21 16.48 -5.61
CA VAL A 14 -19.21 15.39 -5.71
C VAL A 14 -18.55 14.07 -6.08
N VAL A 15 -17.85 14.00 -7.22
CA VAL A 15 -17.29 12.74 -7.73
C VAL A 15 -16.15 12.25 -6.84
N LEU A 16 -15.16 13.10 -6.57
CA LEU A 16 -13.98 12.78 -5.79
C LEU A 16 -14.32 12.23 -4.38
N PRO A 17 -15.16 12.88 -3.54
CA PRO A 17 -15.53 12.32 -2.24
C PRO A 17 -16.29 11.00 -2.33
N LEU A 18 -17.12 10.79 -3.37
CA LEU A 18 -17.84 9.53 -3.58
C LEU A 18 -16.89 8.37 -3.88
N VAL A 19 -15.81 8.61 -4.64
CA VAL A 19 -14.82 7.57 -5.00
C VAL A 19 -13.65 7.44 -4.02
N ARG A 20 -13.52 8.31 -3.00
CA ARG A 20 -12.47 8.22 -1.95
C ARG A 20 -12.25 6.81 -1.37
N PRO A 21 -13.27 6.04 -0.95
CA PRO A 21 -13.03 4.69 -0.41
C PRO A 21 -12.44 3.73 -1.44
N ALA A 22 -12.85 3.82 -2.71
CA ALA A 22 -12.29 3.02 -3.79
C ALA A 22 -10.84 3.43 -4.13
N LEU A 23 -10.55 4.74 -4.18
CA LEU A 23 -9.19 5.26 -4.35
C LEU A 23 -8.26 4.79 -3.22
N LEU A 24 -8.75 4.76 -1.98
CA LEU A 24 -7.99 4.27 -0.84
C LEU A 24 -7.70 2.76 -0.94
N ALA A 25 -8.65 1.95 -1.39
CA ALA A 25 -8.42 0.52 -1.65
C ALA A 25 -7.34 0.30 -2.73
N VAL A 26 -7.41 1.04 -3.83
CA VAL A 26 -6.38 1.00 -4.91
C VAL A 26 -5.03 1.48 -4.39
N ALA A 27 -4.98 2.52 -3.56
CA ALA A 27 -3.74 3.01 -2.97
C ALA A 27 -3.09 1.98 -2.02
N LEU A 28 -3.86 1.30 -1.17
CA LEU A 28 -3.35 0.21 -0.32
C LEU A 28 -2.77 -0.94 -1.15
N PHE A 29 -3.47 -1.33 -2.22
CA PHE A 29 -2.99 -2.35 -3.14
C PHE A 29 -1.69 -1.92 -3.84
N ALA A 30 -1.63 -0.69 -4.36
CA ALA A 30 -0.44 -0.15 -5.01
C ALA A 30 0.76 -0.06 -4.06
N VAL A 31 0.55 0.42 -2.82
CA VAL A 31 1.58 0.42 -1.77
C VAL A 31 2.08 -1.00 -1.52
N THR A 32 1.18 -1.97 -1.33
CA THR A 32 1.53 -3.37 -1.09
C THR A 32 2.33 -3.98 -2.24
N GLN A 33 1.96 -3.72 -3.49
CA GLN A 33 2.74 -4.16 -4.66
C GLN A 33 4.12 -3.50 -4.70
N SER A 34 4.20 -2.18 -4.50
CA SER A 34 5.48 -1.45 -4.51
C SER A 34 6.43 -1.87 -3.37
N TRP A 35 5.88 -2.23 -2.21
CA TRP A 35 6.64 -2.67 -1.04
C TRP A 35 7.23 -4.07 -1.20
N ASN A 36 6.51 -4.96 -1.91
CA ASN A 36 6.97 -6.32 -2.20
C ASN A 36 7.78 -6.43 -3.51
N GLU A 37 8.02 -5.31 -4.21
CA GLU A 37 8.74 -5.32 -5.49
C GLU A 37 10.23 -5.66 -5.28
N PHE A 38 10.60 -6.87 -5.71
CA PHE A 38 11.94 -7.43 -5.55
C PHE A 38 12.76 -7.41 -6.84
N LEU A 39 12.15 -7.68 -8.00
CA LEU A 39 12.88 -7.88 -9.25
C LEU A 39 13.41 -6.56 -9.81
N TYR A 40 12.58 -5.52 -9.89
CA TYR A 40 13.04 -4.21 -10.34
C TYR A 40 14.04 -3.61 -9.34
N ALA A 41 13.75 -3.71 -8.03
CA ALA A 41 14.64 -3.24 -6.99
C ALA A 41 16.02 -3.92 -7.04
N LYS A 42 16.08 -5.26 -7.10
CA LYS A 42 17.34 -6.02 -7.21
C LYS A 42 18.12 -5.73 -8.50
N THR A 43 17.41 -5.38 -9.59
CA THR A 43 18.04 -5.10 -10.89
C THR A 43 18.64 -3.71 -10.97
N PHE A 44 17.98 -2.69 -10.40
CA PHE A 44 18.42 -1.30 -10.51
C PHE A 44 19.29 -0.81 -9.35
N LEU A 45 19.08 -1.32 -8.13
CA LEU A 45 19.80 -0.86 -6.94
C LEU A 45 21.19 -1.53 -6.88
N ARG A 46 22.24 -0.72 -6.69
CA ARG A 46 23.65 -1.18 -6.74
C ARG A 46 24.45 -0.98 -5.45
N SER A 47 23.96 -0.19 -4.51
CA SER A 47 24.58 0.00 -3.19
C SER A 47 23.65 -0.55 -2.12
N THR A 48 24.21 -1.22 -1.11
CA THR A 48 23.48 -1.75 0.05
C THR A 48 22.77 -0.65 0.85
N GLU A 49 23.30 0.58 0.83
CA GLU A 49 22.72 1.76 1.47
C GLU A 49 21.34 2.16 0.92
N VAL A 50 21.03 1.75 -0.32
CA VAL A 50 19.75 2.06 -1.00
C VAL A 50 18.88 0.83 -1.24
N PHE A 51 19.24 -0.34 -0.70
CA PHE A 51 18.45 -1.55 -0.85
C PHE A 51 17.10 -1.45 -0.14
N THR A 52 16.04 -1.85 -0.82
CA THR A 52 14.74 -2.09 -0.19
C THR A 52 14.82 -3.31 0.72
N LEU A 53 13.95 -3.37 1.75
CA LEU A 53 13.93 -4.48 2.72
C LEU A 53 13.87 -5.87 2.07
N PRO A 54 13.06 -6.14 1.02
CA PRO A 54 13.10 -7.42 0.30
C PRO A 54 14.44 -7.73 -0.37
N VAL A 55 15.12 -6.72 -0.93
CA VAL A 55 16.44 -6.91 -1.57
C VAL A 55 17.52 -7.17 -0.53
N GLY A 56 17.47 -6.46 0.61
CA GLY A 56 18.35 -6.68 1.77
C GLY A 56 18.16 -8.06 2.39
N LEU A 57 16.91 -8.50 2.60
CA LEU A 57 16.60 -9.88 3.01
C LEU A 57 17.19 -10.92 2.05
N GLY A 58 17.10 -10.67 0.74
CA GLY A 58 17.70 -11.52 -0.28
C GLY A 58 19.23 -11.61 -0.23
N GLN A 59 19.93 -10.70 0.47
CA GLN A 59 21.38 -10.81 0.70
C GLN A 59 21.74 -11.79 1.80
N LEU A 60 20.83 -12.09 2.73
CA LEU A 60 21.07 -13.12 3.76
C LEU A 60 21.10 -14.52 3.15
N ILE A 61 20.48 -14.71 1.98
CA ILE A 61 20.38 -16.00 1.28
C ILE A 61 21.67 -16.33 0.52
N VAL A 62 22.73 -16.67 1.27
CA VAL A 62 24.05 -17.06 0.75
C VAL A 62 24.32 -18.56 0.90
N ALA A 63 24.31 -19.30 -0.21
CA ALA A 63 24.69 -20.72 -0.28
C ALA A 63 23.95 -21.60 0.78
N ASP A 64 24.62 -22.62 1.32
CA ASP A 64 24.02 -23.65 2.19
C ASP A 64 23.90 -23.25 3.67
N VAL A 65 24.50 -22.12 4.10
CA VAL A 65 24.51 -21.69 5.50
C VAL A 65 23.63 -20.46 5.68
N GLN A 66 22.41 -20.69 6.15
CA GLN A 66 21.37 -19.67 6.28
C GLN A 66 21.14 -19.26 7.74
N PRO A 67 21.24 -17.97 8.10
CA PRO A 67 20.89 -17.46 9.42
C PRO A 67 19.36 -17.37 9.57
N TRP A 68 18.69 -18.53 9.66
CA TRP A 68 17.22 -18.64 9.69
C TRP A 68 16.56 -17.74 10.75
N GLY A 69 17.18 -17.56 11.92
CA GLY A 69 16.66 -16.66 12.96
C GLY A 69 16.60 -15.20 12.51
N GLU A 70 17.67 -14.70 11.87
CA GLU A 70 17.76 -13.33 11.36
C GLU A 70 16.82 -13.14 10.15
N LEU A 71 16.79 -14.11 9.23
CA LEU A 71 15.87 -14.13 8.09
C LEU A 71 14.41 -14.02 8.53
N MET A 72 13.99 -14.82 9.52
CA MET A 72 12.61 -14.80 10.01
C MET A 72 12.29 -13.52 10.79
N ALA A 73 13.21 -13.03 11.63
CA ALA A 73 13.04 -11.78 12.36
C ALA A 73 12.91 -10.57 11.41
N ALA A 74 13.79 -10.46 10.41
CA ALA A 74 13.76 -9.39 9.42
C ALA A 74 12.55 -9.53 8.46
N SER A 75 12.09 -10.75 8.17
CA SER A 75 10.85 -10.97 7.41
C SER A 75 9.62 -10.46 8.16
N LEU A 76 9.54 -10.71 9.48
CA LEU A 76 8.48 -10.16 10.33
C LEU A 76 8.49 -8.62 10.34
N LEU A 77 9.67 -8.01 10.51
CA LEU A 77 9.84 -6.55 10.45
C LEU A 77 9.41 -5.98 9.08
N THR A 78 9.68 -6.69 7.99
CA THR A 78 9.32 -6.27 6.62
C THR A 78 7.81 -6.33 6.38
N ALA A 79 7.07 -7.18 7.08
CA ALA A 79 5.61 -7.24 7.02
C ALA A 79 4.90 -6.13 7.81
N LEU A 80 5.52 -5.60 8.88
CA LEU A 80 4.89 -4.61 9.77
C LEU A 80 4.33 -3.36 9.05
N PRO A 81 5.03 -2.71 8.11
CA PRO A 81 4.52 -1.50 7.46
C PRO A 81 3.25 -1.76 6.65
N VAL A 82 3.18 -2.91 5.95
CA VAL A 82 1.98 -3.33 5.20
C VAL A 82 0.80 -3.49 6.16
N ILE A 83 1.00 -4.18 7.29
CA ILE A 83 -0.03 -4.36 8.34
C ILE A 83 -0.50 -2.99 8.86
N VAL A 84 0.41 -2.06 9.13
CA VAL A 84 0.09 -0.70 9.58
C VAL A 84 -0.74 0.06 8.53
N PHE A 85 -0.38 0.01 7.25
CA PHE A 85 -1.16 0.63 6.18
C PHE A 85 -2.59 0.06 6.10
N TYR A 86 -2.75 -1.26 6.15
CA TYR A 86 -4.07 -1.89 6.12
C TYR A 86 -4.91 -1.55 7.37
N MET A 87 -4.35 -1.58 8.57
CA MET A 87 -5.07 -1.18 9.80
C MET A 87 -5.55 0.29 9.73
N LEU A 88 -4.69 1.20 9.25
CA LEU A 88 -5.05 2.61 9.09
C LEU A 88 -6.09 2.83 7.97
N GLY A 89 -6.10 1.98 6.94
CA GLY A 89 -7.00 2.06 5.79
C GLY A 89 -8.38 1.45 5.99
N GLN A 90 -8.49 0.34 6.73
CA GLN A 90 -9.75 -0.41 6.94
C GLN A 90 -10.90 0.48 7.42
N LYS A 91 -10.65 1.39 8.38
CA LYS A 91 -11.66 2.31 8.91
C LYS A 91 -12.29 3.20 7.84
N PHE A 92 -11.54 3.57 6.79
CA PHE A 92 -12.03 4.40 5.69
C PHE A 92 -12.79 3.59 4.63
N MET A 93 -12.40 2.33 4.41
CA MET A 93 -13.14 1.43 3.51
C MET A 93 -14.54 1.12 4.06
N ILE A 94 -14.65 0.82 5.36
CA ILE A 94 -15.93 0.50 6.02
C ILE A 94 -16.88 1.70 5.97
N ALA A 95 -16.40 2.91 6.30
CA ALA A 95 -17.21 4.13 6.28
C ALA A 95 -17.77 4.46 4.88
N GLY A 96 -17.06 4.10 3.81
CA GLY A 96 -17.52 4.27 2.43
C GLY A 96 -18.68 3.35 2.05
N LEU A 97 -18.69 2.11 2.57
CA LEU A 97 -19.75 1.13 2.31
C LEU A 97 -21.05 1.48 3.05
N THR A 98 -20.95 1.98 4.30
CA THR A 98 -22.13 2.30 5.11
C THR A 98 -22.79 3.63 4.75
N ALA A 99 -22.03 4.61 4.22
CA ALA A 99 -22.56 5.93 3.87
C ALA A 99 -23.68 5.92 2.80
N GLY A 100 -23.72 4.88 1.95
CA GLY A 100 -24.80 4.66 0.98
C GLY A 100 -25.95 3.77 1.48
N SER A 101 -25.78 3.10 2.62
CA SER A 101 -26.71 2.05 3.09
C SER A 101 -27.91 2.57 3.88
N VAL A 102 -27.93 3.86 4.26
CA VAL A 102 -28.94 4.45 5.17
C VAL A 102 -29.93 5.37 4.42
N LYS A 103 -30.37 4.93 3.25
CA LYS A 103 -31.60 5.41 2.60
C LYS A 103 -32.54 4.24 2.29
N GLY A 104 -32.90 3.56 3.38
CA GLY A 104 -34.07 2.71 3.60
C GLY A 104 -34.52 2.98 5.03
#